data_AF-A0A930T776-F1
#
_entry.id   AF-A0A930T776-F1
#
_cell.length_a   1.000
_cell.length_b   1.000
_cell.length_c   1.000
_cell.angle_alpha   90.00
_cell.angle_beta   90.00
_cell.angle_gamma   90.00
#
_symmetry.space_group_name_H-M   'P 1'
#
loop_
_entity.id
_entity.type
_entity.pdbx_description
1 polymer ?
#
loop_
_entity_poly.entity_id
_entity_poly.type
_entity_poly.pdbx_seq_one_letter_code
_entity_poly.pdbx_strand_id
1 'polypeptide(L)' 'MSEEKLSKKVGQDSETSVEQLSPEVLDMIKHPPKIDDTIRDLPPDERKTNPTVAPEILDNRPQDIG' A
#
# COMPACT_ATOMS: atom_id res chain seq x y z
N MET A 1 -20.49 -20.86 37.63
CA MET A 1 -19.83 -21.05 36.33
C MET A 1 -20.72 -20.36 35.30
N SER A 2 -20.59 -19.05 35.08
CA SER A 2 -19.57 -18.39 34.24
C SER A 2 -20.18 -18.08 32.89
N GLU A 3 -20.67 -16.85 32.70
CA GLU A 3 -20.41 -16.09 31.47
C GLU A 3 -20.21 -14.64 31.89
N GLU A 4 -18.93 -14.38 32.19
CA GLU A 4 -18.36 -13.08 32.47
C GLU A 4 -18.33 -12.24 31.18
N LYS A 5 -18.65 -10.96 31.38
CA LYS A 5 -18.60 -9.86 30.43
C LYS A 5 -17.32 -9.88 29.58
N LEU A 6 -17.44 -9.58 28.29
CA LEU A 6 -16.44 -8.75 27.61
C LEU A 6 -17.03 -8.06 26.36
N SER A 7 -17.86 -7.04 26.58
CA SER A 7 -18.08 -5.99 25.57
C SER A 7 -16.79 -5.16 25.45
N LYS A 8 -15.84 -5.63 24.64
CA LYS A 8 -14.72 -4.79 24.19
C LYS A 8 -15.23 -3.87 23.08
N LYS A 9 -15.67 -2.69 23.49
CA LYS A 9 -15.76 -1.50 22.65
C LYS A 9 -14.32 -1.06 22.36
N VAL A 10 -13.87 -1.25 21.12
CA VAL A 10 -12.62 -0.71 20.57
C VAL A 10 -12.99 -0.13 19.22
N GLY A 11 -12.63 1.13 18.99
CA GLY A 11 -12.86 1.84 17.74
C GLY A 11 -14.22 2.51 17.70
N GLN A 12 -14.36 3.61 18.42
CA GLN A 12 -15.34 4.63 18.06
C GLN A 12 -14.78 5.34 16.82
N ASP A 13 -14.76 4.65 15.68
CA ASP A 13 -14.69 5.32 14.39
C ASP A 13 -15.96 6.15 14.34
N SER A 14 -15.81 7.47 14.23
CA SER A 14 -16.93 8.36 14.03
C SER A 14 -17.74 7.79 12.87
N GLU A 15 -18.93 7.30 13.19
CA GLU A 15 -20.03 7.05 12.27
C GLU A 15 -20.41 8.39 11.63
N THR A 16 -19.51 8.97 10.83
CA THR A 16 -19.90 9.93 9.81
C THR A 16 -20.74 9.09 8.88
N SER A 17 -22.05 9.33 8.83
CA SER A 17 -22.97 8.67 7.91
C SER A 17 -22.28 8.53 6.56
N VAL A 18 -21.76 7.33 6.28
CA VAL A 18 -21.27 7.02 4.95
C VAL A 18 -22.55 6.85 4.18
N GLU A 19 -23.07 7.94 3.61
CA GLU A 19 -23.99 7.83 2.50
C GLU A 19 -23.33 6.86 1.53
N GLN A 20 -23.85 5.64 1.49
CA GLN A 20 -23.28 4.58 0.66
C GLN A 20 -23.39 5.10 -0.77
N LEU A 21 -22.25 5.51 -1.32
CA LEU A 21 -22.20 6.12 -2.64
C LEU A 21 -22.82 5.15 -3.65
N SER A 22 -23.58 5.70 -4.59
CA SER A 22 -24.12 4.88 -5.67
C SER A 22 -22.98 4.23 -6.46
N PRO A 23 -23.19 3.04 -7.06
CA PRO A 23 -22.15 2.35 -7.83
C PRO A 23 -21.55 3.23 -8.94
N GLU A 24 -22.39 4.02 -9.62
CA GLU A 24 -21.96 4.97 -10.66
C GLU A 24 -20.98 6.02 -10.11
N VAL A 25 -21.21 6.53 -8.90
CA VAL A 25 -20.32 7.49 -8.24
C VAL A 25 -19.01 6.85 -7.80
N LEU A 26 -19.03 5.58 -7.39
CA LEU A 26 -17.81 4.83 -7.04
C LEU A 26 -16.92 4.59 -8.27
N ASP A 27 -17.53 4.30 -9.42
CA ASP A 27 -16.80 4.10 -10.68
C ASP A 27 -16.12 5.39 -11.17
N MET A 28 -16.65 6.57 -10.79
CA MET A 28 -16.03 7.86 -11.07
C MET A 28 -14.79 8.15 -10.21
N ILE A 29 -14.54 7.36 -9.15
CA ILE A 29 -13.38 7.57 -8.27
C ILE A 29 -12.10 7.14 -9.00
N LYS A 30 -11.22 8.12 -9.22
CA LYS A 30 -9.90 7.86 -9.81
C LYS A 30 -9.06 7.04 -8.85
N HIS A 31 -8.57 5.90 -9.32
CA HIS A 31 -7.56 5.14 -8.60
C HIS A 31 -6.20 5.85 -8.67
N PRO A 32 -5.45 5.94 -7.56
CA PRO A 32 -4.11 6.49 -7.59
C PRO A 32 -3.19 5.61 -8.46
N PRO A 33 -2.06 6.15 -8.94
CA PRO A 33 -1.02 5.36 -9.58
C PRO A 33 -0.52 4.24 -8.64
N LYS A 34 0.03 3.17 -9.21
CA LYS A 34 0.61 2.10 -8.40
C LYS A 34 1.78 2.65 -7.59
N ILE A 35 1.93 2.16 -6.37
CA ILE A 35 3.01 2.58 -5.47
C ILE A 35 4.38 2.39 -6.13
N ASP A 36 4.61 1.26 -6.81
CA ASP A 36 5.86 0.99 -7.51
C ASP A 36 6.19 2.03 -8.59
N ASP A 37 5.17 2.51 -9.29
CA ASP A 37 5.33 3.54 -10.32
C ASP A 37 5.73 4.87 -9.67
N THR A 38 5.04 5.26 -8.58
CA THR A 38 5.38 6.49 -7.84
C THR A 38 6.78 6.44 -7.22
N ILE A 39 7.21 5.29 -6.71
CA ILE A 39 8.53 5.10 -6.10
C ILE A 39 9.62 5.19 -7.17
N ARG A 40 9.35 4.80 -8.41
CA ARG A 40 10.30 4.92 -9.52
C ARG A 40 10.55 6.36 -9.95
N ASP A 41 9.58 7.25 -9.74
CA ASP A 41 9.70 8.65 -10.10
C ASP A 41 10.41 9.50 -9.03
N LEU A 42 10.64 8.94 -7.83
CA LEU A 42 11.37 9.62 -6.76
C LEU A 42 12.84 9.89 -7.14
N PRO A 43 13.45 10.94 -6.58
CA PRO A 43 14.88 11.19 -6.77
C PRO A 43 15.71 10.01 -6.24
N PRO A 44 16.88 9.72 -6.83
CA PRO A 44 17.68 8.54 -6.49
C PRO A 44 18.04 8.44 -5.00
N ASP A 45 18.25 9.57 -4.32
CA ASP A 45 18.66 9.58 -2.91
C ASP A 45 17.53 9.15 -1.97
N GLU A 46 16.27 9.46 -2.33
CA GLU A 46 15.09 8.97 -1.61
C GLU A 46 14.80 7.50 -1.92
N ARG A 47 15.11 7.05 -3.14
CA ARG A 47 14.91 5.65 -3.55
C ARG A 47 15.90 4.70 -2.88
N LYS A 48 17.16 5.12 -2.69
CA LYS A 48 18.22 4.29 -2.08
C LYS A 48 17.94 3.90 -0.64
N THR A 49 17.24 4.75 0.11
CA THR A 49 16.94 4.50 1.53
C THR A 49 15.58 3.83 1.74
N ASN A 50 14.80 3.68 0.67
CA ASN A 50 13.46 3.10 0.74
C ASN A 50 13.53 1.56 0.73
N PRO A 51 13.12 0.86 1.81
CA PRO A 51 13.18 -0.60 1.91
C PRO A 51 12.18 -1.31 0.97
N THR A 52 11.20 -0.59 0.42
CA THR A 52 10.27 -1.11 -0.59
C THR A 52 10.92 -1.21 -1.97
N VAL A 53 12.04 -0.51 -2.21
CA VAL A 53 12.79 -0.58 -3.47
C VAL A 53 13.71 -1.80 -3.44
N ALA A 54 13.48 -2.73 -4.37
CA ALA A 54 14.42 -3.84 -4.56
C ALA A 54 15.78 -3.30 -5.04
N PRO A 55 16.90 -3.76 -4.46
CA PRO A 55 18.24 -3.45 -4.96
C PRO A 55 18.38 -3.85 -6.43
N GLU A 56 19.13 -3.07 -7.19
CA GLU A 56 19.51 -3.46 -8.55
C GLU A 56 20.41 -4.70 -8.47
N ILE A 57 19.89 -5.83 -8.97
CA ILE A 57 20.67 -7.06 -9.05
C ILE A 57 21.57 -6.90 -10.27
N LEU A 58 22.85 -6.62 -10.04
CA LEU A 58 23.86 -6.69 -11.09
C LEU A 58 23.91 -8.14 -11.56
N ASP A 59 23.49 -8.36 -12.81
CA ASP A 59 23.45 -9.66 -13.47
C ASP A 59 24.91 -10.07 -13.76
N ASN A 60 25.64 -10.50 -12.72
CA ASN A 60 27.00 -11.00 -12.78
C ASN A 60 27.01 -12.41 -13.43
N ARG A 61 26.42 -12.54 -14.61
CA ARG A 61 26.78 -13.67 -15.47
C ARG A 61 28.21 -13.38 -15.92
N PRO A 62 29.21 -14.21 -15.57
CA PRO A 62 30.48 -14.12 -16.26
C PRO A 62 30.13 -14.26 -17.75
N GLN A 63 30.42 -13.22 -18.52
CA GLN A 63 30.41 -13.30 -19.97
C GLN A 63 31.47 -14.36 -20.28
N ASP A 64 31.03 -15.60 -20.44
CA ASP A 64 31.88 -16.71 -20.84
C ASP A 64 32.40 -16.38 -22.23
N ILE A 65 33.60 -15.79 -22.25
CA ILE A 65 34.42 -15.59 -23.42
C ILE A 65 35.35 -16.80 -23.52
N GLY A 66 34.90 -17.87 -24.17
CA GLY A 66 35.74 -19.05 -24.42
C GLY A 66 35.01 -20.26 -24.92
#